data_AF-A0A7Y5N959-F1
#
_entry.id   AF-A0A7Y5N959-F1
#
_cell.length_a   1.000
_cell.length_b   1.000
_cell.length_c   1.000
_cell.angle_alpha   90.00
_cell.angle_beta   90.00
_cell.angle_gamma   90.00
#
_symmetry.space_group_name_H-M   'P 1'
#
loop_
_entity.id
_entity.type
_entity.pdbx_description
1 polymer ?
#
loop_
_entity_poly.entity_id
_entity_poly.type
_entity_poly.pdbx_seq_one_letter_code
_entity_poly.pdbx_strand_id
1 'polypeptide(L)'
;MQYKIRFVTGLAALSLAAACADTPVGPGLTPDVSLSKRASASGTVLSATTTATGFREDRLEYDWTVKKTLHTIFTGPYMTPEEPTGVTTVTPTDPKWLEYRVEATRNEGTRYSATGVRGEVCVTNGGAVATEGLTIADVVRASTGSGPYQDFVARAVDVSGNPVLAAGEKHCYPYEIAFAAAGGTQYRSTARVTITNHSGYLGQPFGPGAGGSGLSAGFTIPETSVAVTRDASAALDEQIVPACTNMWPSVYCSWAFAHGPNLPASITQSATFDFMVDLNNYAACDEEFPLKNSVALTESGPRESGEAPQVRRDSTTLLVRTMSCPPKPANPGCTLTVGYWKNHAWPSGVRYTWEPEPALNFFDSGITWKNILSTQPRGDAYLILAHQYVAARLNQLVGHSYVPPEVNRALKSAHDYFALSPDARALVSRDQVIAWASLLDRYNNGGLGVPHCG
;
A
#
# COMPACT_ATOMS: atom_id res chain seq x y z
N MET A 1 26.59 -3.64 15.51
CA MET A 1 25.48 -4.03 14.62
C MET A 1 24.57 -2.83 14.46
N GLN A 2 24.57 -2.18 13.29
CA GLN A 2 23.69 -1.05 13.01
C GLN A 2 22.43 -1.57 12.34
N TYR A 3 21.31 -1.53 13.07
CA TYR A 3 19.98 -1.82 12.52
C TYR A 3 19.52 -0.61 11.68
N LYS A 4 19.14 -0.84 10.42
CA LYS A 4 18.55 0.21 9.57
C LYS A 4 17.05 0.29 9.87
N ILE A 5 16.66 1.23 10.72
CA ILE A 5 15.27 1.60 10.97
C ILE A 5 14.79 2.41 9.75
N ARG A 6 13.71 1.96 9.08
CA ARG A 6 13.07 2.71 7.99
C ARG A 6 11.79 3.36 8.51
N PHE A 7 11.68 4.67 8.32
CA PHE A 7 10.48 5.45 8.61
C PHE A 7 9.74 5.72 7.29
N VAL A 8 8.41 5.58 7.29
CA VAL A 8 7.58 6.12 6.21
C VAL A 8 6.52 7.03 6.84
N THR A 9 6.78 8.33 6.78
CA THR A 9 5.74 9.36 6.85
C THR A 9 5.24 9.61 5.43
N GLY A 10 3.97 9.32 5.18
CA GLY A 10 3.40 9.49 3.84
C GLY A 10 1.88 9.41 3.84
N LEU A 11 1.21 10.46 4.36
CA LEU A 11 -0.16 10.76 3.98
C LEU A 11 -0.11 11.79 2.84
N ALA A 12 -0.32 11.35 1.60
CA ALA A 12 -0.69 12.23 0.51
C ALA A 12 -2.22 12.32 0.46
N ALA A 13 -2.78 13.37 1.05
CA ALA A 13 -4.19 13.70 0.90
C ALA A 13 -4.39 14.42 -0.44
N LEU A 14 -4.94 13.72 -1.45
CA LEU A 14 -5.53 14.36 -2.62
C LEU A 14 -6.91 14.90 -2.23
N SER A 15 -7.01 16.21 -2.02
CA SER A 15 -8.30 16.90 -1.91
C SER A 15 -8.88 17.16 -3.30
N LEU A 16 -9.89 16.38 -3.70
CA LEU A 16 -10.84 16.81 -4.75
C LEU A 16 -11.80 17.83 -4.14
N ALA A 17 -11.69 19.09 -4.55
CA ALA A 17 -12.75 20.07 -4.31
C ALA A 17 -13.81 19.93 -5.41
N ALA A 18 -14.90 19.24 -5.10
CA ALA A 18 -16.15 19.34 -5.83
C ALA A 18 -16.89 20.60 -5.34
N ALA A 19 -17.06 21.59 -6.21
CA ALA A 19 -17.98 22.69 -5.99
C ALA A 19 -19.17 22.53 -6.95
N CYS A 20 -20.33 22.25 -6.40
CA CYS A 20 -21.62 22.36 -7.08
C CYS A 20 -22.50 23.36 -6.33
N ALA A 21 -23.35 24.02 -7.13
CA ALA A 21 -24.46 24.88 -6.80
C ALA A 21 -24.13 26.33 -6.39
N ASP A 22 -24.51 27.27 -7.26
CA ASP A 22 -25.70 28.07 -6.97
C ASP A 22 -26.33 28.63 -8.26
N THR A 23 -27.65 28.47 -8.37
CA THR A 23 -28.52 29.26 -9.27
C THR A 23 -29.40 30.14 -8.40
N PRO A 24 -29.84 31.29 -8.92
CA PRO A 24 -31.27 31.49 -8.98
C PRO A 24 -31.76 31.99 -10.34
N VAL A 25 -33.01 31.61 -10.61
CA VAL A 25 -33.82 31.79 -11.81
C VAL A 25 -34.36 33.21 -11.94
N GLY A 26 -34.51 33.71 -13.18
CA GLY A 26 -35.41 34.80 -13.56
C GLY A 26 -35.80 34.70 -15.05
N PRO A 27 -37.04 35.08 -15.45
CA PRO A 27 -37.75 34.37 -16.52
C PRO A 27 -37.85 35.09 -17.87
N GLY A 28 -38.03 34.27 -18.92
CA GLY A 28 -38.84 34.60 -20.10
C GLY A 28 -38.11 35.14 -21.33
N LEU A 29 -38.12 34.36 -22.43
CA LEU A 29 -38.97 34.60 -23.62
C LEU A 29 -38.75 33.48 -24.67
N THR A 30 -39.72 33.36 -25.57
CA THR A 30 -40.15 32.27 -26.46
C THR A 30 -39.16 31.79 -27.56
N PRO A 31 -39.41 30.63 -28.19
CA PRO A 31 -38.41 29.88 -28.95
C PRO A 31 -38.28 30.36 -30.39
N ASP A 32 -37.05 30.47 -30.87
CA ASP A 32 -36.77 30.55 -32.30
C ASP A 32 -36.08 29.27 -32.76
N VAL A 33 -36.74 28.59 -33.69
CA VAL A 33 -36.29 27.36 -34.33
C VAL A 33 -35.21 27.76 -35.33
N SER A 34 -33.95 27.68 -34.91
CA SER A 34 -32.83 27.63 -35.84
C SER A 34 -32.20 26.24 -35.79
N LEU A 35 -32.21 25.57 -36.95
CA LEU A 35 -31.52 24.33 -37.24
C LEU A 35 -30.02 24.49 -36.95
N SER A 36 -29.59 24.23 -35.73
CA SER A 36 -28.17 24.12 -35.43
C SER A 36 -27.69 22.72 -35.87
N LYS A 37 -26.85 22.74 -36.90
CA LYS A 37 -25.81 21.73 -37.16
C LYS A 37 -25.46 21.00 -35.86
N ARG A 38 -25.61 19.67 -35.84
CA ARG A 38 -24.93 18.82 -34.85
C ARG A 38 -23.50 19.35 -34.72
N ALA A 39 -23.16 19.88 -33.56
CA ALA A 39 -21.79 20.20 -33.24
C ALA A 39 -20.98 18.93 -33.47
N SER A 40 -20.10 18.99 -34.47
CA SER A 40 -19.07 18.00 -34.72
C SER A 40 -18.18 17.98 -33.49
N ALA A 41 -18.48 17.10 -32.53
CA ALA A 41 -17.52 16.81 -31.47
C ALA A 41 -16.24 16.31 -32.16
N SER A 42 -15.13 16.98 -31.89
CA SER A 42 -13.83 16.66 -32.45
C SER A 42 -13.38 15.29 -31.92
N GLY A 43 -13.75 14.21 -32.61
CA GLY A 43 -13.22 12.87 -32.34
C GLY A 43 -11.73 12.81 -32.63
N THR A 44 -11.06 11.73 -32.24
CA THR A 44 -9.64 11.55 -32.53
C THR A 44 -9.39 10.58 -33.69
N VAL A 45 -8.15 10.49 -34.19
CA VAL A 45 -7.75 9.55 -35.25
C VAL A 45 -6.60 8.68 -34.76
N LEU A 46 -6.53 7.45 -35.25
CA LEU A 46 -5.47 6.52 -34.90
C LEU A 46 -4.61 6.15 -36.11
N SER A 47 -3.32 6.00 -35.86
CA SER A 47 -2.41 5.23 -36.73
C SER A 47 -1.72 4.17 -35.89
N ALA A 48 -1.36 3.05 -36.50
CA ALA A 48 -0.65 2.00 -35.80
C ALA A 48 0.28 1.20 -36.72
N THR A 49 1.25 0.53 -36.11
CA THR A 49 2.18 -0.42 -36.75
C THR A 49 2.22 -1.70 -35.95
N THR A 50 2.48 -2.83 -36.61
CA THR A 50 2.63 -4.13 -35.94
C THR A 50 3.91 -4.82 -36.39
N THR A 51 4.59 -5.49 -35.46
CA THR A 51 5.71 -6.41 -35.73
C THR A 51 5.28 -7.83 -35.41
N ALA A 52 5.89 -8.83 -36.04
CA ALA A 52 5.59 -10.24 -35.76
C ALA A 52 6.83 -11.11 -35.95
N THR A 53 7.17 -11.88 -34.91
CA THR A 53 8.27 -12.85 -34.89
C THR A 53 7.73 -14.19 -34.40
N GLY A 54 7.83 -15.22 -35.23
CA GLY A 54 7.44 -16.57 -34.82
C GLY A 54 8.43 -17.17 -33.84
N PHE A 55 7.94 -17.98 -32.90
CA PHE A 55 8.77 -18.70 -31.94
C PHE A 55 8.42 -20.19 -31.87
N ARG A 56 9.43 -20.99 -31.52
CA ARG A 56 9.33 -22.39 -31.11
C ARG A 56 10.24 -22.56 -29.89
N GLU A 57 9.66 -22.92 -28.77
CA GLU A 57 10.35 -22.91 -27.48
C GLU A 57 10.04 -24.17 -26.68
N ASP A 58 11.04 -24.69 -25.97
CA ASP A 58 10.84 -25.65 -24.88
C ASP A 58 10.89 -24.87 -23.58
N ARG A 59 9.72 -24.72 -22.95
CA ARG A 59 9.53 -23.86 -21.79
C ARG A 59 9.67 -24.64 -20.49
N LEU A 60 10.39 -24.04 -19.54
CA LEU A 60 10.32 -24.39 -18.12
C LEU A 60 9.67 -23.22 -17.39
N GLU A 61 8.49 -23.46 -16.83
CA GLU A 61 7.77 -22.49 -16.01
C GLU A 61 8.01 -22.84 -14.55
N TYR A 62 8.58 -21.90 -13.80
CA TYR A 62 8.72 -22.05 -12.36
C TYR A 62 7.41 -21.69 -11.68
N ASP A 63 7.02 -22.47 -10.68
CA ASP A 63 5.91 -22.13 -9.81
C ASP A 63 6.46 -21.62 -8.49
N TRP A 64 5.89 -20.52 -8.00
CA TRP A 64 6.26 -20.00 -6.70
C TRP A 64 5.20 -20.30 -5.65
N THR A 65 5.65 -20.53 -4.43
CA THR A 65 4.78 -20.53 -3.26
C THR A 65 5.31 -19.56 -2.22
N VAL A 66 4.40 -19.02 -1.42
CA VAL A 66 4.77 -18.18 -0.27
C VAL A 66 4.00 -18.67 0.95
N LYS A 67 4.71 -18.80 2.06
CA LYS A 67 4.14 -19.11 3.36
C LYS A 67 4.55 -18.05 4.36
N LYS A 68 3.60 -17.56 5.14
CA LYS A 68 3.82 -16.59 6.21
C LYS A 68 3.35 -17.18 7.52
N THR A 69 4.24 -17.21 8.49
CA THR A 69 3.94 -17.70 9.83
C THR A 69 4.28 -16.65 10.86
N LEU A 70 3.44 -16.55 11.89
CA LEU A 70 3.84 -15.96 13.15
C LEU A 70 4.53 -17.08 13.90
N HIS A 71 5.86 -17.01 14.01
CA HIS A 71 6.69 -18.10 14.52
C HIS A 71 6.72 -18.07 16.06
N THR A 72 6.98 -16.90 16.64
CA THR A 72 7.12 -16.72 18.09
C THR A 72 6.55 -15.37 18.51
N ILE A 73 6.01 -15.28 19.72
CA ILE A 73 5.75 -14.01 20.41
C ILE A 73 6.74 -13.90 21.57
N PHE A 74 7.47 -12.80 21.69
CA PHE A 74 8.34 -12.55 22.83
C PHE A 74 7.73 -11.54 23.78
N THR A 75 7.93 -11.73 25.08
CA THR A 75 7.29 -10.96 26.15
C THR A 75 8.27 -10.55 27.24
N GLY A 76 7.92 -9.49 27.98
CA GLY A 76 8.71 -8.98 29.08
C GLY A 76 10.08 -8.40 28.69
N PRO A 77 10.81 -7.83 29.67
CA PRO A 77 12.08 -7.13 29.43
C PRO A 77 13.20 -8.05 28.93
N TYR A 78 13.02 -9.37 29.03
CA TYR A 78 14.00 -10.39 28.65
C TYR A 78 13.66 -11.10 27.34
N MET A 79 12.62 -10.66 26.62
CA MET A 79 12.15 -11.32 25.38
C MET A 79 11.96 -12.82 25.58
N THR A 80 11.16 -13.21 26.57
CA THR A 80 10.85 -14.62 26.83
C THR A 80 9.90 -15.13 25.75
N PRO A 81 10.18 -16.26 25.08
CA PRO A 81 9.33 -16.78 24.01
C PRO A 81 8.02 -17.35 24.57
N GLU A 82 6.93 -17.06 23.87
CA GLU A 82 5.58 -17.58 24.05
C GLU A 82 5.06 -18.10 22.71
N GLU A 83 4.37 -19.23 22.75
CA GLU A 83 3.76 -19.84 21.57
C GLU A 83 2.60 -18.98 21.04
N PRO A 84 2.50 -18.75 19.72
CA PRO A 84 1.42 -17.97 19.14
C PRO A 84 0.08 -18.73 19.20
N THR A 85 -0.75 -18.41 20.19
CA THR A 85 -2.09 -19.05 20.37
C THR A 85 -3.22 -18.36 19.59
N GLY A 86 -2.88 -17.44 18.68
CA GLY A 86 -3.83 -16.65 17.88
C GLY A 86 -4.37 -15.40 18.58
N VAL A 87 -4.05 -15.20 19.86
CA VAL A 87 -4.34 -13.99 20.63
C VAL A 87 -3.14 -13.59 21.46
N THR A 88 -2.92 -12.29 21.64
CA THR A 88 -1.97 -11.76 22.62
C THR A 88 -2.55 -10.54 23.32
N THR A 89 -2.10 -10.28 24.54
CA THR A 89 -2.49 -9.07 25.30
C THR A 89 -1.28 -8.16 25.45
N VAL A 90 -1.39 -6.91 25.00
CA VAL A 90 -0.33 -5.89 25.10
C VAL A 90 -0.71 -4.89 26.19
N THR A 91 0.20 -4.66 27.14
CA THR A 91 0.01 -3.68 28.22
C THR A 91 1.06 -2.57 28.11
N PRO A 92 0.83 -1.38 28.70
CA PRO A 92 1.83 -0.30 28.65
C PRO A 92 3.20 -0.66 29.24
N THR A 93 3.26 -1.64 30.16
CA THR A 93 4.48 -2.09 30.83
C THR A 93 5.02 -3.43 30.30
N ASP A 94 4.28 -4.09 29.42
CA ASP A 94 4.66 -5.37 28.80
C ASP A 94 4.47 -5.29 27.28
N PRO A 95 5.46 -4.71 26.57
CA PRO A 95 5.47 -4.74 25.12
C PRO A 95 5.64 -6.18 24.62
N LYS A 96 5.13 -6.44 23.40
CA LYS A 96 5.25 -7.74 22.74
C LYS A 96 6.12 -7.60 21.50
N TRP A 97 6.88 -8.62 21.16
CA TRP A 97 7.60 -8.67 19.89
C TRP A 97 7.17 -9.90 19.10
N LEU A 98 6.67 -9.69 17.89
CA LEU A 98 6.19 -10.73 17.00
C LEU A 98 7.29 -11.11 16.01
N GLU A 99 7.73 -12.34 16.04
CA GLU A 99 8.64 -12.89 15.03
C GLU A 99 7.83 -13.50 13.90
N TYR A 100 7.82 -12.84 12.75
CA TYR A 100 7.23 -13.39 11.54
C TYR A 100 8.31 -14.06 10.70
N ARG A 101 7.98 -15.23 10.15
CA ARG A 101 8.77 -15.92 9.13
C ARG A 101 8.04 -15.90 7.80
N VAL A 102 8.76 -15.56 6.75
CA VAL A 102 8.30 -15.68 5.36
C VAL A 102 9.19 -16.69 4.64
N GLU A 103 8.55 -17.69 4.04
CA GLU A 103 9.17 -18.72 3.24
C GLU A 103 8.66 -18.59 1.80
N ALA A 104 9.48 -18.06 0.91
CA ALA A 104 9.21 -18.03 -0.53
C ALA A 104 9.95 -19.20 -1.18
N THR A 105 9.22 -20.12 -1.80
CA THR A 105 9.81 -21.30 -2.44
C THR A 105 9.64 -21.21 -3.95
N ARG A 106 10.77 -21.35 -4.66
CA ARG A 106 10.80 -21.55 -6.10
C ARG A 106 10.77 -23.05 -6.40
N ASN A 107 9.71 -23.51 -7.03
CA ASN A 107 9.54 -24.91 -7.43
C ASN A 107 9.75 -25.02 -8.94
N GLU A 108 10.42 -26.08 -9.40
CA GLU A 108 10.30 -26.43 -10.81
C GLU A 108 8.84 -26.78 -11.09
N GLY A 109 8.20 -25.98 -11.95
CA GLY A 109 6.82 -26.20 -12.34
C GLY A 109 6.76 -27.07 -13.60
N THR A 110 6.06 -26.57 -14.60
CA THR A 110 5.73 -27.38 -15.79
C THR A 110 6.77 -27.20 -16.90
N ARG A 111 7.11 -28.31 -17.56
CA ARG A 111 7.86 -28.31 -18.81
C ARG A 111 6.92 -28.59 -19.96
N TYR A 112 6.91 -27.74 -20.98
CA TYR A 112 6.06 -27.90 -22.15
C TYR A 112 6.68 -27.22 -23.37
N SER A 113 6.36 -27.72 -24.57
CA SER A 113 6.76 -27.07 -25.81
C SER A 113 5.69 -26.06 -26.24
N ALA A 114 6.11 -24.87 -26.64
CA ALA A 114 5.24 -23.81 -27.13
C ALA A 114 5.69 -23.33 -28.51
N THR A 115 4.72 -23.08 -29.38
CA THR A 115 4.93 -22.41 -30.67
C THR A 115 3.97 -21.25 -30.78
N GLY A 116 4.35 -20.21 -31.50
CA GLY A 116 3.47 -19.06 -31.65
C GLY A 116 4.10 -17.87 -32.34
N VAL A 117 3.53 -16.70 -32.09
CA VAL A 117 4.03 -15.40 -32.55
C VAL A 117 4.10 -14.42 -31.40
N ARG A 118 5.12 -13.56 -31.41
CA ARG A 118 5.21 -12.39 -30.53
C ARG A 118 5.61 -11.15 -31.30
N GLY A 119 5.29 -9.98 -30.77
CA GLY A 119 5.60 -8.70 -31.38
C GLY A 119 5.05 -7.55 -30.56
N GLU A 120 4.93 -6.39 -31.19
CA GLU A 120 4.32 -5.21 -30.58
C GLU A 120 3.37 -4.54 -31.55
N VAL A 121 2.25 -4.03 -31.01
CA VAL A 121 1.35 -3.11 -31.71
C VAL A 121 1.62 -1.71 -31.19
N CYS A 122 2.23 -0.84 -32.00
CA CYS A 122 2.45 0.55 -31.62
C CYS A 122 1.30 1.41 -32.13
N VAL A 123 0.56 2.03 -31.22
CA VAL A 123 -0.58 2.91 -31.52
C VAL A 123 -0.19 4.35 -31.27
N THR A 124 -0.53 5.23 -32.20
CA THR A 124 -0.35 6.69 -32.07
C THR A 124 -1.69 7.38 -32.17
N ASN A 125 -2.03 8.18 -31.17
CA ASN A 125 -3.17 9.07 -31.19
C ASN A 125 -2.82 10.33 -32.01
N GLY A 126 -3.33 10.41 -33.25
CA GLY A 126 -3.05 11.52 -34.16
C GLY A 126 -4.01 12.70 -34.05
N GLY A 127 -5.03 12.64 -33.19
CA GLY A 127 -6.01 13.72 -33.02
C GLY A 127 -5.78 14.57 -31.78
N ALA A 128 -6.74 15.47 -31.51
CA ALA A 128 -6.60 16.54 -30.52
C ALA A 128 -7.12 16.22 -29.12
N VAL A 129 -7.78 15.07 -28.94
CA VAL A 129 -8.35 14.63 -27.65
C VAL A 129 -7.84 13.24 -27.30
N ALA A 130 -7.84 12.91 -26.00
CA ALA A 130 -7.42 11.59 -25.53
C ALA A 130 -8.34 10.48 -26.05
N THR A 131 -7.80 9.28 -26.25
CA THR A 131 -8.60 8.14 -26.71
C THR A 131 -9.57 7.64 -25.64
N GLU A 132 -10.74 7.15 -26.06
CA GLU A 132 -11.68 6.45 -25.18
C GLU A 132 -11.86 5.00 -25.66
N GLY A 133 -11.94 4.06 -24.72
CA GLY A 133 -12.23 2.65 -25.02
C GLY A 133 -11.21 2.01 -25.95
N LEU A 134 -9.91 2.33 -25.80
CA LEU A 134 -8.85 1.73 -26.60
C LEU A 134 -8.85 0.21 -26.42
N THR A 135 -8.97 -0.51 -27.52
CA THR A 135 -8.85 -1.97 -27.56
C THR A 135 -7.98 -2.39 -28.72
N ILE A 136 -7.24 -3.49 -28.51
CA ILE A 136 -6.39 -4.11 -29.52
C ILE A 136 -6.70 -5.60 -29.52
N ALA A 137 -7.02 -6.16 -30.69
CA ALA A 137 -7.08 -7.60 -30.92
C ALA A 137 -6.04 -7.98 -31.96
N ASP A 138 -5.11 -8.85 -31.60
CA ASP A 138 -4.19 -9.46 -32.57
C ASP A 138 -4.79 -10.79 -33.04
N VAL A 139 -4.88 -10.92 -34.37
CA VAL A 139 -5.44 -12.09 -35.04
C VAL A 139 -4.35 -12.76 -35.86
N VAL A 140 -3.92 -13.94 -35.43
CA VAL A 140 -3.13 -14.85 -36.26
C VAL A 140 -4.03 -15.32 -37.40
N ARG A 141 -3.58 -15.08 -38.63
CA ARG A 141 -4.22 -15.56 -39.85
C ARG A 141 -3.32 -16.56 -40.54
N ALA A 142 -3.91 -17.66 -41.00
CA ALA A 142 -3.23 -18.77 -41.63
C ALA A 142 -3.66 -18.95 -43.09
N SER A 143 -2.74 -19.36 -43.96
CA SER A 143 -3.03 -19.81 -45.33
C SER A 143 -2.33 -21.15 -45.58
N THR A 144 -3.10 -22.12 -46.10
CA THR A 144 -2.63 -23.45 -46.49
C THR A 144 -2.51 -23.50 -48.02
N GLY A 145 -1.33 -23.86 -48.54
CA GLY A 145 -1.08 -23.85 -49.97
C GLY A 145 -1.17 -22.45 -50.58
N SER A 146 -1.98 -22.27 -51.63
CA SER A 146 -2.22 -20.98 -52.31
C SER A 146 -3.57 -20.33 -51.93
N GLY A 147 -4.22 -20.79 -50.86
CA GLY A 147 -5.52 -20.29 -50.42
C GLY A 147 -5.47 -18.89 -49.77
N PRO A 148 -6.62 -18.21 -49.60
CA PRO A 148 -6.68 -16.94 -48.90
C PRO A 148 -6.40 -17.11 -47.40
N TYR A 149 -5.84 -16.07 -46.77
CA TYR A 149 -5.64 -16.04 -45.32
C TYR A 149 -6.97 -16.03 -44.57
N GLN A 150 -7.13 -16.97 -43.63
CA GLN A 150 -8.30 -17.06 -42.75
C GLN A 150 -7.89 -16.79 -41.30
N ASP A 151 -8.81 -16.24 -40.51
CA ASP A 151 -8.60 -16.05 -39.07
C ASP A 151 -8.41 -17.42 -38.41
N PHE A 152 -7.34 -17.58 -37.65
CA PHE A 152 -6.95 -18.85 -37.03
C PHE A 152 -7.03 -18.77 -35.51
N VAL A 153 -6.34 -17.80 -34.91
CA VAL A 153 -6.39 -17.53 -33.46
C VAL A 153 -6.47 -16.03 -33.24
N ALA A 154 -7.38 -15.58 -32.38
CA ALA A 154 -7.47 -14.19 -31.97
C ALA A 154 -7.24 -14.07 -30.46
N ARG A 155 -6.52 -13.02 -30.04
CA ARG A 155 -6.31 -12.65 -28.64
C ARG A 155 -6.46 -11.15 -28.46
N ALA A 156 -7.02 -10.74 -27.33
CA ALA A 156 -6.97 -9.35 -26.90
C ALA A 156 -5.54 -9.05 -26.44
N VAL A 157 -5.01 -7.89 -26.83
CA VAL A 157 -3.72 -7.41 -26.35
C VAL A 157 -3.92 -6.59 -25.09
N ASP A 158 -3.08 -6.82 -24.08
CA ASP A 158 -3.14 -6.07 -22.82
C ASP A 158 -2.77 -4.60 -23.04
N VAL A 159 -3.76 -3.71 -22.82
CA VAL A 159 -3.61 -2.26 -22.91
C VAL A 159 -3.48 -1.59 -21.54
N SER A 160 -3.48 -2.36 -20.44
CA SER A 160 -3.50 -1.82 -19.08
C SER A 160 -2.30 -0.96 -18.71
N GLY A 161 -1.16 -1.18 -19.37
CA GLY A 161 0.04 -0.35 -19.21
C GLY A 161 -0.15 1.09 -19.68
N ASN A 162 -1.08 1.34 -20.61
CA ASN A 162 -1.48 2.67 -21.03
C ASN A 162 -2.84 2.65 -21.76
N PRO A 163 -3.96 2.59 -21.03
CA PRO A 163 -5.28 2.38 -21.64
C PRO A 163 -5.87 3.63 -22.32
N VAL A 164 -5.26 4.81 -22.09
CA VAL A 164 -5.72 6.10 -22.61
C VAL A 164 -4.53 6.86 -23.16
N LEU A 165 -4.48 7.06 -24.48
CA LEU A 165 -3.44 7.84 -25.14
C LEU A 165 -3.87 9.30 -25.25
N ALA A 166 -3.08 10.22 -24.70
CA ALA A 166 -3.23 11.65 -24.89
C ALA A 166 -3.00 12.06 -26.37
N ALA A 167 -3.35 13.29 -26.71
CA ALA A 167 -3.15 13.83 -28.05
C ALA A 167 -1.67 13.79 -28.45
N GLY A 168 -1.37 13.19 -29.61
CA GLY A 168 0.00 13.00 -30.10
C GLY A 168 0.79 11.87 -29.42
N GLU A 169 0.22 11.22 -28.40
CA GLU A 169 0.91 10.16 -27.66
C GLU A 169 1.03 8.88 -28.49
N LYS A 170 2.17 8.21 -28.36
CA LYS A 170 2.45 6.89 -28.91
C LYS A 170 2.80 5.91 -27.80
N HIS A 171 2.23 4.72 -27.86
CA HIS A 171 2.58 3.62 -26.97
C HIS A 171 2.65 2.29 -27.76
N CYS A 172 3.56 1.40 -27.37
CA CYS A 172 3.72 0.08 -27.98
C CYS A 172 3.28 -1.00 -26.99
N TYR A 173 2.33 -1.81 -27.42
CA TYR A 173 1.73 -2.87 -26.61
C TYR A 173 2.31 -4.22 -27.06
N PRO A 174 3.15 -4.87 -26.24
CA PRO A 174 3.68 -6.18 -26.59
C PRO A 174 2.60 -7.24 -26.55
N TYR A 175 2.70 -8.23 -27.43
CA TYR A 175 1.81 -9.38 -27.47
C TYR A 175 2.58 -10.66 -27.70
N GLU A 176 2.01 -11.75 -27.19
CA GLU A 176 2.40 -13.12 -27.52
C GLU A 176 1.14 -13.97 -27.65
N ILE A 177 1.06 -14.76 -28.72
CA ILE A 177 -0.03 -15.71 -28.97
C ILE A 177 0.61 -17.08 -29.23
N ALA A 178 0.41 -18.02 -28.29
CA ALA A 178 0.76 -19.42 -28.51
C ALA A 178 -0.35 -20.14 -29.29
N PHE A 179 0.05 -21.01 -30.22
CA PHE A 179 -0.85 -21.84 -31.01
C PHE A 179 -0.11 -23.07 -31.58
N ALA A 180 -0.85 -24.14 -31.89
CA ALA A 180 -0.30 -25.31 -32.56
C ALA A 180 -0.07 -25.03 -34.05
N ALA A 181 1.18 -24.86 -34.46
CA ALA A 181 1.53 -24.58 -35.85
C ALA A 181 1.49 -25.85 -36.72
N ALA A 182 0.76 -25.80 -37.83
CA ALA A 182 0.79 -26.82 -38.89
C ALA A 182 1.95 -26.57 -39.87
N GLY A 183 2.63 -27.66 -40.29
CA GLY A 183 3.68 -27.62 -41.31
C GLY A 183 3.15 -27.16 -42.68
N GLY A 184 3.98 -26.45 -43.45
CA GLY A 184 3.62 -25.96 -44.79
C GLY A 184 2.56 -24.84 -44.82
N THR A 185 2.20 -24.28 -43.66
CA THR A 185 1.22 -23.19 -43.53
C THR A 185 1.94 -21.84 -43.44
N GLN A 186 1.44 -20.84 -44.15
CA GLN A 186 1.91 -19.46 -44.06
C GLN A 186 1.11 -18.71 -43.01
N TYR A 187 1.79 -17.93 -42.16
CA TYR A 187 1.16 -17.17 -41.08
C TYR A 187 1.45 -15.67 -41.18
N ARG A 188 0.50 -14.88 -40.70
CA ARG A 188 0.67 -13.46 -40.40
C ARG A 188 -0.10 -13.09 -39.15
N SER A 189 0.40 -12.17 -38.34
CA SER A 189 -0.42 -11.52 -37.32
C SER A 189 -1.13 -10.33 -37.96
N THR A 190 -2.32 -10.02 -37.47
CA THR A 190 -3.17 -8.95 -37.97
C THR A 190 -3.79 -8.20 -36.79
N ALA A 191 -3.24 -7.03 -36.48
CA ALA A 191 -3.75 -6.19 -35.40
C ALA A 191 -5.00 -5.42 -35.84
N ARG A 192 -6.00 -5.41 -34.97
CA ARG A 192 -7.24 -4.63 -35.07
C ARG A 192 -7.30 -3.70 -33.86
N VAL A 193 -7.13 -2.41 -34.10
CA VAL A 193 -7.07 -1.36 -33.07
C VAL A 193 -8.33 -0.51 -33.18
N THR A 194 -9.06 -0.34 -32.08
CA THR A 194 -10.27 0.50 -32.07
C THR A 194 -10.36 1.38 -30.84
N ILE A 195 -11.06 2.50 -30.99
CA ILE A 195 -11.48 3.43 -29.93
C ILE A 195 -12.95 3.78 -30.15
N THR A 196 -13.64 4.29 -29.13
CA THR A 196 -15.06 4.68 -29.20
C THR A 196 -15.26 6.14 -29.57
N ASN A 197 -14.23 6.98 -29.48
CA ASN A 197 -14.30 8.40 -29.81
C ASN A 197 -13.55 8.75 -31.12
N HIS A 198 -13.53 7.82 -32.08
CA HIS A 198 -12.94 8.05 -33.39
C HIS A 198 -13.72 9.10 -34.20
N SER A 199 -13.01 10.02 -34.85
CA SER A 199 -13.56 11.00 -35.79
C SER A 199 -14.32 10.30 -36.92
N GLY A 200 -15.60 10.67 -37.10
CA GLY A 200 -16.50 10.05 -38.08
C GLY A 200 -17.24 8.79 -37.60
N TYR A 201 -16.89 8.25 -36.42
CA TYR A 201 -17.48 7.01 -35.86
C TYR A 201 -17.72 7.12 -34.34
N LEU A 202 -18.18 8.29 -33.89
CA LEU A 202 -18.39 8.57 -32.46
C LEU A 202 -19.38 7.58 -31.83
N GLY A 203 -18.99 7.01 -30.68
CA GLY A 203 -19.76 6.02 -29.93
C GLY A 203 -19.64 4.59 -30.47
N GLN A 204 -18.91 4.36 -31.57
CA GLN A 204 -18.73 3.04 -32.18
C GLN A 204 -17.24 2.66 -32.19
N PRO A 205 -16.87 1.41 -31.87
CA PRO A 205 -15.50 0.95 -31.99
C PRO A 205 -15.00 1.09 -33.44
N PHE A 206 -14.02 1.98 -33.65
CA PHE A 206 -13.44 2.20 -34.97
C PHE A 206 -11.95 2.53 -34.90
N GLY A 207 -11.22 2.18 -35.95
CA GLY A 207 -9.79 2.43 -36.07
C GLY A 207 -9.09 1.51 -37.08
N PRO A 208 -7.76 1.51 -37.12
CA PRO A 208 -6.97 0.63 -37.98
C PRO A 208 -7.37 -0.84 -37.82
N GLY A 209 -7.95 -1.41 -38.87
CA GLY A 209 -8.35 -2.82 -38.89
C GLY A 209 -9.79 -3.14 -38.51
N ALA A 210 -10.64 -2.14 -38.25
CA ALA A 210 -12.06 -2.34 -37.93
C ALA A 210 -12.84 -3.13 -39.03
N GLY A 211 -12.38 -3.09 -40.29
CA GLY A 211 -12.96 -3.85 -41.41
C GLY A 211 -12.36 -5.25 -41.65
N GLY A 212 -11.55 -5.78 -40.73
CA GLY A 212 -10.97 -7.13 -40.83
C GLY A 212 -9.73 -7.28 -41.73
N SER A 213 -9.38 -6.25 -42.51
CA SER A 213 -8.12 -6.20 -43.27
C SER A 213 -6.89 -6.05 -42.35
N GLY A 214 -7.03 -5.26 -41.29
CA GLY A 214 -6.05 -5.07 -40.21
C GLY A 214 -4.65 -4.63 -40.64
N LEU A 215 -3.80 -4.33 -39.66
CA LEU A 215 -2.38 -4.10 -39.88
C LEU A 215 -1.69 -5.46 -39.79
N SER A 216 -1.07 -5.92 -40.88
CA SER A 216 -0.52 -7.28 -40.95
C SER A 216 1.00 -7.29 -40.94
N ALA A 217 1.58 -8.22 -40.19
CA ALA A 217 3.00 -8.58 -40.27
C ALA A 217 3.15 -10.10 -40.47
N GLY A 218 3.85 -10.50 -41.54
CA GLY A 218 4.15 -11.90 -41.82
C GLY A 218 5.23 -12.44 -40.89
N PHE A 219 5.17 -13.74 -40.58
CA PHE A 219 6.20 -14.41 -39.78
C PHE A 219 6.32 -15.88 -40.14
N THR A 220 7.42 -16.50 -39.74
CA THR A 220 7.67 -17.95 -39.88
C THR A 220 7.94 -18.57 -38.52
N ILE A 221 7.51 -19.82 -38.34
CA ILE A 221 7.85 -20.59 -37.13
C ILE A 221 9.24 -21.18 -37.31
N PRO A 222 10.18 -20.99 -36.36
CA PRO A 222 11.50 -21.62 -36.40
C PRO A 222 11.42 -23.15 -36.48
N GLU A 223 12.37 -23.78 -37.16
CA GLU A 223 12.44 -25.25 -37.27
C GLU A 223 12.92 -25.90 -35.97
N THR A 224 13.84 -25.25 -35.26
CA THR A 224 14.39 -25.72 -34.00
C THR A 224 13.75 -25.02 -32.80
N SER A 225 13.63 -25.74 -31.68
CA SER A 225 13.21 -25.16 -30.41
C SER A 225 14.37 -24.48 -29.69
N VAL A 226 14.05 -23.42 -28.95
CA VAL A 226 14.98 -22.77 -28.01
C VAL A 226 14.48 -22.99 -26.58
N ALA A 227 15.38 -23.31 -25.65
CA ALA A 227 15.01 -23.43 -24.24
C ALA A 227 14.72 -22.03 -23.65
N VAL A 228 13.54 -21.87 -23.03
CA VAL A 228 13.13 -20.61 -22.40
C VAL A 228 12.62 -20.88 -20.99
N THR A 229 13.03 -20.02 -20.06
CA THR A 229 12.53 -20.06 -18.69
C THR A 229 11.48 -18.98 -18.48
N ARG A 230 10.35 -19.35 -17.87
CA ARG A 230 9.32 -18.44 -17.37
C ARG A 230 9.34 -18.38 -15.86
N ASP A 231 8.95 -17.22 -15.33
CA ASP A 231 8.83 -16.96 -13.88
C ASP A 231 10.12 -17.27 -13.13
N ALA A 232 11.26 -16.94 -13.78
CA ALA A 232 12.58 -17.16 -13.23
C ALA A 232 12.84 -16.34 -11.95
N SER A 233 12.06 -15.29 -11.74
CA SER A 233 12.02 -14.48 -10.53
C SER A 233 10.61 -14.19 -10.07
N ALA A 234 10.49 -13.65 -8.88
CA ALA A 234 9.25 -13.12 -8.34
C ALA A 234 9.50 -11.84 -7.52
N ALA A 235 8.53 -10.92 -7.55
CA ALA A 235 8.50 -9.75 -6.71
C ALA A 235 7.76 -10.07 -5.40
N LEU A 236 8.47 -9.96 -4.28
CA LEU A 236 7.98 -10.15 -2.94
C LEU A 236 7.62 -8.81 -2.30
N ASP A 237 6.40 -8.72 -1.81
CA ASP A 237 5.83 -7.54 -1.19
C ASP A 237 5.15 -7.90 0.14
N GLU A 238 5.48 -7.16 1.19
CA GLU A 238 5.08 -7.45 2.57
C GLU A 238 4.25 -6.28 3.11
N GLN A 239 3.14 -6.61 3.75
CA GLN A 239 2.05 -5.67 4.04
C GLN A 239 1.93 -5.37 5.54
N ILE A 240 3.04 -5.38 6.30
CA ILE A 240 3.03 -5.06 7.73
C ILE A 240 2.64 -3.60 7.98
N VAL A 241 3.07 -2.68 7.11
CA VAL A 241 2.79 -1.25 7.24
C VAL A 241 1.28 -0.98 7.33
N PRO A 242 0.46 -1.36 6.33
CA PRO A 242 -0.98 -1.14 6.43
C PRO A 242 -1.64 -1.95 7.57
N ALA A 243 -1.11 -3.14 7.91
CA ALA A 243 -1.61 -3.92 9.03
C ALA A 243 -1.45 -3.17 10.36
N CYS A 244 -0.32 -2.49 10.54
CA CYS A 244 0.00 -1.72 11.73
C CYS A 244 -0.74 -0.38 11.81
N THR A 245 -1.02 0.26 10.68
CA THR A 245 -1.86 1.47 10.64
C THR A 245 -3.26 1.24 11.23
N ASN A 246 -3.81 0.03 11.17
CA ASN A 246 -5.14 -0.28 11.72
C ASN A 246 -5.19 -0.34 13.25
N MET A 247 -4.04 -0.54 13.92
CA MET A 247 -3.95 -0.55 15.38
C MET A 247 -3.51 0.80 15.93
N TRP A 248 -2.85 1.59 15.08
CA TRP A 248 -2.51 2.96 15.39
C TRP A 248 -3.81 3.77 15.59
N PRO A 249 -3.87 4.63 16.61
CA PRO A 249 -2.79 5.03 17.52
C PRO A 249 -2.80 4.31 18.87
N SER A 250 -3.79 3.45 19.11
CA SER A 250 -3.97 2.74 20.38
C SER A 250 -2.79 1.80 20.70
N VAL A 251 -2.38 0.99 19.71
CA VAL A 251 -1.20 0.13 19.79
C VAL A 251 -0.26 0.53 18.66
N TYR A 252 0.93 0.95 19.04
CA TYR A 252 1.99 1.22 18.07
C TYR A 252 2.71 -0.04 17.68
N CYS A 253 2.99 -0.09 16.38
CA CYS A 253 3.76 -1.13 15.77
C CYS A 253 4.98 -0.52 15.07
N SER A 254 6.16 -0.97 15.45
CA SER A 254 7.41 -0.79 14.70
C SER A 254 7.88 -2.13 14.16
N TRP A 255 8.71 -2.13 13.13
CA TRP A 255 9.27 -3.37 12.60
C TRP A 255 10.73 -3.20 12.19
N ALA A 256 11.49 -4.28 12.33
CA ALA A 256 12.88 -4.33 11.95
C ALA A 256 13.21 -5.67 11.28
N PHE A 257 13.96 -5.60 10.19
CA PHE A 257 14.53 -6.77 9.53
C PHE A 257 15.92 -7.00 10.11
N ALA A 258 16.10 -8.11 10.84
CA ALA A 258 17.42 -8.52 11.31
C ALA A 258 18.28 -9.03 10.13
N HIS A 259 17.66 -9.83 9.26
CA HIS A 259 18.24 -10.45 8.08
C HIS A 259 17.18 -10.61 6.99
N GLY A 260 17.57 -10.53 5.71
CA GLY A 260 16.64 -10.70 4.59
C GLY A 260 16.80 -9.63 3.50
N PRO A 261 16.03 -9.74 2.41
CA PRO A 261 16.07 -8.76 1.34
C PRO A 261 15.43 -7.44 1.78
N ASN A 262 15.86 -6.32 1.18
CA ASN A 262 15.15 -5.06 1.35
C ASN A 262 13.81 -5.15 0.63
N LEU A 263 12.71 -5.02 1.35
CA LEU A 263 11.38 -5.10 0.77
C LEU A 263 10.89 -3.73 0.24
N PRO A 264 10.09 -3.71 -0.86
CA PRO A 264 9.78 -4.86 -1.72
C PRO A 264 11.02 -5.37 -2.47
N ALA A 265 11.10 -6.68 -2.71
CA ALA A 265 12.29 -7.34 -3.24
C ALA A 265 11.99 -8.17 -4.49
N SER A 266 12.94 -8.24 -5.42
CA SER A 266 12.93 -9.23 -6.50
C SER A 266 13.83 -10.40 -6.13
N ILE A 267 13.28 -11.61 -6.13
CA ILE A 267 13.99 -12.85 -5.77
C ILE A 267 14.07 -13.79 -6.97
N THR A 268 15.23 -14.41 -7.19
CA THR A 268 15.48 -15.40 -8.26
C THR A 268 15.68 -16.81 -7.74
N GLN A 269 15.71 -16.99 -6.41
CA GLN A 269 15.85 -18.28 -5.74
C GLN A 269 14.89 -18.32 -4.56
N SER A 270 14.66 -19.51 -4.01
CA SER A 270 13.94 -19.66 -2.73
C SER A 270 14.62 -18.80 -1.65
N ALA A 271 13.81 -18.18 -0.81
CA ALA A 271 14.28 -17.31 0.25
C ALA A 271 13.44 -17.52 1.51
N THR A 272 14.12 -17.60 2.65
CA THR A 272 13.48 -17.60 3.97
C THR A 272 14.08 -16.48 4.78
N PHE A 273 13.24 -15.67 5.41
CA PHE A 273 13.70 -14.61 6.30
C PHE A 273 12.70 -14.36 7.43
N ASP A 274 13.25 -13.89 8.53
CA ASP A 274 12.53 -13.54 9.74
C ASP A 274 12.60 -12.03 9.97
N PHE A 275 11.51 -11.44 10.48
CA PHE A 275 11.50 -10.05 10.88
C PHE A 275 10.65 -9.87 12.14
N MET A 276 11.03 -8.85 12.91
CA MET A 276 10.41 -8.54 14.19
C MET A 276 9.43 -7.39 14.02
N VAL A 277 8.29 -7.51 14.69
CA VAL A 277 7.29 -6.46 14.83
C VAL A 277 7.09 -6.19 16.31
N ASP A 278 7.38 -4.98 16.76
CA ASP A 278 7.25 -4.59 18.16
C ASP A 278 5.86 -3.99 18.36
N LEU A 279 5.07 -4.52 19.29
CA LEU A 279 3.75 -4.02 19.67
C LEU A 279 3.78 -3.35 21.02
N ASN A 280 3.24 -2.13 21.06
CA ASN A 280 3.40 -1.23 22.20
C ASN A 280 2.10 -0.51 22.47
N ASN A 281 1.53 -0.81 23.62
CA ASN A 281 0.30 -0.17 24.04
C ASN A 281 0.61 1.22 24.62
N TYR A 282 0.10 2.27 23.99
CA TYR A 282 0.29 3.63 24.51
C TYR A 282 -0.62 3.92 25.70
N ALA A 283 -1.93 3.70 25.59
CA ALA A 283 -2.86 3.94 26.70
C ALA A 283 -4.21 3.25 26.52
N ALA A 284 -4.32 2.35 25.54
CA ALA A 284 -5.56 1.68 25.24
C ALA A 284 -5.83 0.56 26.26
N CYS A 285 -7.09 0.41 26.63
CA CYS A 285 -7.59 -0.70 27.44
C CYS A 285 -8.99 -1.07 26.93
N ASP A 286 -9.38 -2.33 27.09
CA ASP A 286 -10.64 -2.89 26.55
C ASP A 286 -10.82 -2.74 25.02
N GLU A 287 -9.72 -2.75 24.27
CA GLU A 287 -9.70 -2.69 22.80
C GLU A 287 -9.14 -3.99 22.20
N GLU A 288 -9.68 -4.40 21.06
CA GLU A 288 -9.23 -5.56 20.29
C GLU A 288 -8.93 -5.17 18.85
N PHE A 289 -7.80 -5.64 18.31
CA PHE A 289 -7.37 -5.37 16.95
C PHE A 289 -7.01 -6.68 16.24
N PRO A 290 -7.66 -7.00 15.10
CA PRO A 290 -7.19 -8.07 14.24
C PRO A 290 -5.96 -7.59 13.45
N LEU A 291 -4.76 -7.97 13.90
CA LEU A 291 -3.52 -7.73 13.17
C LEU A 291 -3.37 -8.77 12.06
N LYS A 292 -3.96 -8.47 10.89
CA LYS A 292 -3.78 -9.28 9.68
C LYS A 292 -2.53 -8.83 8.93
N ASN A 293 -1.43 -9.56 9.10
CA ASN A 293 -0.22 -9.32 8.33
C ASN A 293 -0.19 -10.22 7.09
N SER A 294 -0.06 -9.63 5.91
CA SER A 294 -0.13 -10.32 4.62
C SER A 294 1.18 -10.22 3.84
N VAL A 295 1.42 -11.18 2.95
CA VAL A 295 2.52 -11.16 2.00
C VAL A 295 1.98 -11.52 0.61
N ALA A 296 2.55 -10.92 -0.41
CA ALA A 296 2.26 -11.20 -1.80
C ALA A 296 3.56 -11.49 -2.55
N LEU A 297 3.54 -12.52 -3.37
CA LEU A 297 4.62 -12.90 -4.26
C LEU A 297 4.07 -12.92 -5.68
N THR A 298 4.55 -12.01 -6.51
CA THR A 298 4.11 -11.83 -7.90
C THR A 298 5.19 -12.35 -8.84
N GLU A 299 4.88 -13.38 -9.60
CA GLU A 299 5.84 -14.00 -10.52
C GLU A 299 6.27 -13.03 -11.62
N SER A 300 7.47 -13.14 -12.19
CA SER A 300 8.03 -12.12 -13.10
C SER A 300 7.46 -12.12 -14.51
N GLY A 301 6.85 -13.21 -14.97
CA GLY A 301 6.62 -13.49 -16.38
C GLY A 301 7.89 -14.00 -17.10
N PRO A 302 7.90 -14.03 -18.45
CA PRO A 302 6.91 -13.45 -19.39
C PRO A 302 5.57 -14.22 -19.46
N ARG A 303 4.49 -13.55 -19.87
CA ARG A 303 3.11 -14.09 -19.90
C ARG A 303 2.48 -13.96 -21.28
N GLU A 304 1.45 -14.75 -21.57
CA GLU A 304 0.69 -14.55 -22.81
C GLU A 304 -0.11 -13.24 -22.78
N SER A 305 -0.45 -12.71 -23.95
CA SER A 305 -1.18 -11.44 -24.00
C SER A 305 -2.58 -11.57 -23.38
N GLY A 306 -2.90 -10.65 -22.46
CA GLY A 306 -4.15 -10.68 -21.68
C GLY A 306 -4.09 -11.57 -20.43
N GLU A 307 -2.98 -12.24 -20.15
CA GLU A 307 -2.79 -13.01 -18.93
C GLU A 307 -2.33 -12.11 -17.77
N ALA A 308 -3.09 -12.12 -16.68
CA ALA A 308 -2.75 -11.34 -15.50
C ALA A 308 -1.53 -11.93 -14.76
N PRO A 309 -0.77 -11.12 -14.02
CA PRO A 309 0.25 -11.62 -13.11
C PRO A 309 -0.29 -12.69 -12.16
N GLN A 310 0.38 -13.84 -12.12
CA GLN A 310 0.14 -14.82 -11.07
C GLN A 310 0.67 -14.26 -9.76
N VAL A 311 -0.21 -14.17 -8.77
CA VAL A 311 0.11 -13.66 -7.43
C VAL A 311 -0.23 -14.72 -6.39
N ARG A 312 0.78 -15.15 -5.65
CA ARG A 312 0.66 -16.04 -4.50
C ARG A 312 0.57 -15.18 -3.25
N ARG A 313 -0.40 -15.46 -2.39
CA ARG A 313 -0.64 -14.68 -1.19
C ARG A 313 -0.72 -15.61 0.00
N ASP A 314 -0.18 -15.15 1.11
CA ASP A 314 -0.43 -15.77 2.40
C ASP A 314 -0.58 -14.68 3.47
N SER A 315 -1.24 -15.02 4.57
CA SER A 315 -1.43 -14.09 5.68
C SER A 315 -1.61 -14.83 6.98
N THR A 316 -1.18 -14.20 8.06
CA THR A 316 -1.48 -14.63 9.42
C THR A 316 -2.22 -13.51 10.13
N THR A 317 -3.15 -13.89 11.01
CA THR A 317 -3.93 -12.94 11.81
C THR A 317 -3.71 -13.24 13.28
N LEU A 318 -3.29 -12.22 14.02
CA LEU A 318 -3.19 -12.25 15.48
C LEU A 318 -4.24 -11.31 16.05
N LEU A 319 -5.06 -11.78 16.99
CA LEU A 319 -5.93 -10.88 17.77
C LEU A 319 -5.09 -10.19 18.84
N VAL A 320 -4.82 -8.91 18.66
CA VAL A 320 -4.11 -8.08 19.64
C VAL A 320 -5.14 -7.45 20.56
N ARG A 321 -5.12 -7.84 21.83
CA ARG A 321 -5.96 -7.25 22.88
C ARG A 321 -5.14 -6.25 23.68
N THR A 322 -5.79 -5.21 24.15
CA THR A 322 -5.25 -4.41 25.24
C THR A 322 -5.75 -4.95 26.58
N MET A 323 -5.04 -4.64 27.66
CA MET A 323 -5.50 -5.04 29.00
C MET A 323 -6.91 -4.50 29.27
N SER A 324 -7.69 -5.19 30.11
CA SER A 324 -8.91 -4.56 30.61
C SER A 324 -8.58 -3.32 31.43
N CYS A 325 -9.42 -2.28 31.34
CA CYS A 325 -9.21 -1.09 32.12
C CYS A 325 -9.26 -1.48 33.60
N PRO A 326 -8.17 -1.29 34.36
CA PRO A 326 -8.16 -1.75 35.74
C PRO A 326 -9.22 -0.99 36.53
N PRO A 327 -10.03 -1.65 37.37
CA PRO A 327 -10.85 -0.93 38.32
C PRO A 327 -9.92 -0.11 39.21
N LYS A 328 -10.38 1.05 39.66
CA LYS A 328 -9.59 1.88 40.58
C LYS A 328 -9.18 1.03 41.79
N PRO A 329 -7.88 0.80 42.03
CA PRO A 329 -7.43 0.00 43.17
C PRO A 329 -7.64 0.79 44.46
N ALA A 330 -7.79 0.07 45.58
CA ALA A 330 -7.93 0.68 46.91
C ALA A 330 -6.72 1.56 47.28
N ASN A 331 -5.53 1.17 46.81
CA ASN A 331 -4.33 1.99 46.83
C ASN A 331 -3.93 2.33 45.37
N PRO A 332 -4.26 3.53 44.87
CA PRO A 332 -3.93 3.95 43.51
C PRO A 332 -2.47 4.34 43.31
N GLY A 333 -1.60 4.13 44.30
CA GLY A 333 -0.22 4.62 44.23
C GLY A 333 -0.18 6.14 44.23
N CYS A 334 0.88 6.74 43.67
CA CYS A 334 0.98 8.19 43.60
C CYS A 334 1.64 8.71 42.31
N THR A 335 1.18 9.85 41.82
CA THR A 335 1.73 10.53 40.63
C THR A 335 2.90 11.43 40.99
N LEU A 336 3.81 11.64 40.06
CA LEU A 336 4.89 12.61 40.17
C LEU A 336 4.57 13.84 39.30
N THR A 337 4.81 15.03 39.84
CA THR A 337 4.47 16.30 39.17
C THR A 337 5.39 16.58 37.98
N VAL A 338 4.98 17.51 37.11
CA VAL A 338 5.85 18.04 36.04
C VAL A 338 7.17 18.57 36.62
N GLY A 339 7.13 19.23 37.77
CA GLY A 339 8.31 19.76 38.46
C GLY A 339 9.27 18.66 38.94
N TYR A 340 8.74 17.52 39.39
CA TYR A 340 9.55 16.36 39.72
C TYR A 340 10.30 15.85 38.48
N TRP A 341 9.59 15.53 37.40
CA TRP A 341 10.17 14.96 36.18
C TRP A 341 11.16 15.89 35.47
N LYS A 342 10.99 17.20 35.62
CA LYS A 342 11.94 18.20 35.13
C LYS A 342 13.29 18.14 35.85
N ASN A 343 13.28 17.88 37.16
CA ASN A 343 14.45 18.02 38.02
C ASN A 343 15.09 16.69 38.44
N HIS A 344 14.42 15.56 38.21
CA HIS A 344 14.90 14.23 38.60
C HIS A 344 15.39 13.41 37.41
N ALA A 345 16.16 12.36 37.70
CA ALA A 345 16.59 11.41 36.70
C ALA A 345 15.38 10.73 36.05
N TRP A 346 15.40 10.65 34.72
CA TRP A 346 14.41 9.88 33.98
C TRP A 346 14.61 8.38 34.25
N PRO A 347 13.56 7.55 34.23
CA PRO A 347 13.67 6.14 34.59
C PRO A 347 14.76 5.43 33.77
N SER A 348 15.65 4.67 34.43
CA SER A 348 16.71 3.90 33.77
C SER A 348 16.30 2.44 33.62
N GLY A 349 16.65 1.78 32.51
CA GLY A 349 16.35 0.35 32.29
C GLY A 349 15.00 0.09 31.62
N VAL A 350 14.18 1.12 31.40
CA VAL A 350 13.10 1.07 30.42
C VAL A 350 13.75 1.18 29.04
N ARG A 351 13.58 0.18 28.17
CA ARG A 351 13.97 0.35 26.76
C ARG A 351 12.96 1.30 26.12
N TYR A 352 13.33 2.58 26.03
CA TYR A 352 12.61 3.58 25.25
C TYR A 352 12.89 3.32 23.78
N THR A 353 12.26 2.30 23.21
CA THR A 353 12.43 1.99 21.79
C THR A 353 11.82 3.05 20.88
N TRP A 354 11.00 3.97 21.42
CA TRP A 354 10.54 5.16 20.71
C TRP A 354 10.16 6.32 21.64
N GLU A 355 9.67 6.11 22.87
CA GLU A 355 9.18 7.22 23.71
C GLU A 355 8.80 6.84 25.16
N PRO A 356 8.95 7.75 26.15
CA PRO A 356 9.58 9.07 26.10
C PRO A 356 11.11 8.91 26.23
N GLU A 357 11.84 8.92 25.12
CA GLU A 357 13.31 8.86 25.11
C GLU A 357 13.87 10.28 25.28
N PRO A 358 14.55 10.60 26.40
CA PRO A 358 14.98 11.96 26.74
C PRO A 358 15.69 12.72 25.60
N ALA A 359 16.46 12.01 24.77
CA ALA A 359 17.28 12.59 23.71
C ALA A 359 16.58 12.72 22.34
N LEU A 360 15.44 12.07 22.12
CA LEU A 360 14.70 12.17 20.86
C LEU A 360 13.85 13.45 20.84
N ASN A 361 13.60 13.96 19.62
CA ASN A 361 12.65 15.05 19.41
C ASN A 361 11.25 14.62 19.84
N PHE A 362 10.55 15.51 20.52
CA PHE A 362 9.14 15.39 20.84
C PHE A 362 8.34 15.62 19.57
N PHE A 363 7.91 14.54 18.92
CA PHE A 363 7.24 14.56 17.62
C PHE A 363 7.99 15.46 16.62
N ASP A 364 7.29 16.36 15.94
CA ASP A 364 7.85 17.28 14.96
C ASP A 364 8.27 18.65 15.54
N SER A 365 8.29 18.80 16.87
CA SER A 365 8.56 20.11 17.50
C SER A 365 10.00 20.62 17.35
N GLY A 366 10.95 19.73 17.03
CA GLY A 366 12.38 20.04 17.07
C GLY A 366 12.95 20.25 18.50
N ILE A 367 12.15 20.02 19.54
CA ILE A 367 12.54 20.09 20.96
C ILE A 367 12.60 18.66 21.49
N THR A 368 13.63 18.30 22.24
CA THR A 368 13.70 16.93 22.80
C THR A 368 12.64 16.70 23.87
N TRP A 369 12.22 15.45 24.08
CA TRP A 369 11.31 15.03 25.15
C TRP A 369 11.68 15.62 26.52
N LYS A 370 12.97 15.59 26.86
CA LYS A 370 13.48 16.19 28.10
C LYS A 370 13.38 17.72 28.10
N ASN A 371 13.69 18.35 26.97
CA ASN A 371 13.71 19.80 26.88
C ASN A 371 12.31 20.41 26.82
N ILE A 372 11.28 19.65 26.41
CA ILE A 372 9.87 20.10 26.49
C ILE A 372 9.56 20.61 27.90
N LEU A 373 9.89 19.86 28.96
CA LEU A 373 9.61 20.27 30.35
C LEU A 373 10.35 21.55 30.79
N SER A 374 11.38 21.96 30.06
CA SER A 374 12.17 23.16 30.34
C SER A 374 11.82 24.36 29.44
N THR A 375 11.15 24.12 28.32
CA THR A 375 10.63 25.17 27.43
C THR A 375 9.47 25.89 28.12
N GLN A 376 9.41 27.22 28.06
CA GLN A 376 8.29 27.96 28.65
C GLN A 376 7.09 27.93 27.70
N PRO A 377 5.89 27.48 28.12
CA PRO A 377 4.74 27.40 27.21
C PRO A 377 4.23 28.75 26.69
N ARG A 378 4.39 29.84 27.44
CA ARG A 378 4.01 31.22 27.03
C ARG A 378 2.60 31.36 26.40
N GLY A 379 1.64 30.55 26.87
CA GLY A 379 0.27 30.54 26.35
C GLY A 379 0.03 29.68 25.11
N ASP A 380 1.08 29.07 24.56
CA ASP A 380 0.99 28.10 23.47
C ASP A 380 0.32 26.81 23.96
N ALA A 381 -0.85 26.50 23.39
CA ALA A 381 -1.62 25.32 23.75
C ALA A 381 -0.85 24.01 23.45
N TYR A 382 -0.01 23.98 22.41
CA TYR A 382 0.83 22.83 22.08
C TYR A 382 1.80 22.53 23.22
N LEU A 383 2.56 23.54 23.67
CA LEU A 383 3.51 23.38 24.76
C LEU A 383 2.83 23.15 26.11
N ILE A 384 1.68 23.79 26.36
CA ILE A 384 0.88 23.55 27.58
C ILE A 384 0.49 22.07 27.67
N LEU A 385 -0.04 21.50 26.58
CA LEU A 385 -0.38 20.08 26.53
C LEU A 385 0.87 19.20 26.63
N ALA A 386 1.95 19.56 25.92
CA ALA A 386 3.17 18.75 25.85
C ALA A 386 3.79 18.54 27.24
N HIS A 387 3.84 19.57 28.08
CA HIS A 387 4.34 19.45 29.45
C HIS A 387 3.57 18.39 30.26
N GLN A 388 2.24 18.46 30.18
CA GLN A 388 1.37 17.59 30.97
C GLN A 388 1.36 16.16 30.43
N TYR A 389 1.41 16.03 29.11
CA TYR A 389 1.50 14.76 28.42
C TYR A 389 2.80 14.00 28.75
N VAL A 390 3.95 14.67 28.71
CA VAL A 390 5.25 14.06 29.06
C VAL A 390 5.23 13.51 30.50
N ALA A 391 4.77 14.31 31.47
CA ALA A 391 4.70 13.87 32.87
C ALA A 391 3.70 12.74 33.10
N ALA A 392 2.51 12.80 32.49
CA ALA A 392 1.50 11.76 32.62
C ALA A 392 1.97 10.43 32.01
N ARG A 393 2.68 10.48 30.87
CA ARG A 393 3.28 9.30 30.24
C ARG A 393 4.38 8.69 31.10
N LEU A 394 5.23 9.50 31.71
CA LEU A 394 6.26 9.02 32.65
C LEU A 394 5.62 8.35 33.89
N ASN A 395 4.56 8.94 34.44
CA ASN A 395 3.79 8.36 35.55
C ASN A 395 3.18 6.99 35.21
N GLN A 396 2.70 6.82 33.98
CA GLN A 396 2.18 5.54 33.48
C GLN A 396 3.28 4.48 33.34
N LEU A 397 4.46 4.85 32.85
CA LEU A 397 5.55 3.90 32.55
C LEU A 397 6.27 3.37 33.80
N VAL A 398 6.44 4.20 34.84
CA VAL A 398 7.10 3.74 36.07
C VAL A 398 6.21 2.84 36.93
N GLY A 399 4.93 2.70 36.59
CA GLY A 399 4.01 1.75 37.24
C GLY A 399 3.68 2.06 38.71
N HIS A 400 4.01 3.27 39.19
CA HIS A 400 3.79 3.69 40.59
C HIS A 400 2.43 4.34 40.83
N SER A 401 1.63 4.54 39.79
CA SER A 401 0.29 5.16 39.89
C SER A 401 -0.72 4.46 38.99
N TYR A 402 -1.94 4.33 39.50
CA TYR A 402 -3.11 3.98 38.73
C TYR A 402 -3.42 5.07 37.71
N VAL A 403 -3.76 4.70 36.48
CA VAL A 403 -4.14 5.65 35.43
C VAL A 403 -5.65 5.53 35.19
N PRO A 404 -6.45 6.55 35.53
CA PRO A 404 -7.90 6.52 35.29
C PRO A 404 -8.25 6.41 33.79
N PRO A 405 -9.39 5.78 33.41
CA PRO A 405 -9.79 5.61 32.02
C PRO A 405 -9.88 6.94 31.23
N GLU A 406 -10.34 8.02 31.87
CA GLU A 406 -10.39 9.35 31.27
C GLU A 406 -8.99 9.94 30.99
N VAL A 407 -8.00 9.63 31.84
CA VAL A 407 -6.61 10.03 31.63
C VAL A 407 -6.00 9.24 30.48
N ASN A 408 -6.27 7.93 30.40
CA ASN A 408 -5.87 7.09 29.27
C ASN A 408 -6.42 7.62 27.94
N ARG A 409 -7.70 7.99 27.90
CA ARG A 409 -8.31 8.60 26.70
C ARG A 409 -7.65 9.93 26.33
N ALA A 410 -7.35 10.79 27.31
CA ALA A 410 -6.67 12.06 27.03
C ALA A 410 -5.20 11.88 26.62
N LEU A 411 -4.47 10.92 27.18
CA LEU A 411 -3.13 10.54 26.72
C LEU A 411 -3.17 10.10 25.26
N LYS A 412 -4.14 9.24 24.89
CA LYS A 412 -4.35 8.83 23.50
C LYS A 412 -4.66 10.02 22.60
N SER A 413 -5.66 10.84 22.93
CA SER A 413 -6.02 11.99 22.10
C SER A 413 -4.90 13.04 21.98
N ALA A 414 -4.12 13.25 23.04
CA ALA A 414 -2.96 14.13 23.01
C ALA A 414 -1.87 13.59 22.09
N HIS A 415 -1.57 12.29 22.18
CA HIS A 415 -0.65 11.62 21.27
C HIS A 415 -1.11 11.80 19.80
N ASP A 416 -2.39 11.53 19.51
CA ASP A 416 -2.97 11.67 18.16
C ASP A 416 -2.80 13.09 17.63
N TYR A 417 -3.07 14.08 18.47
CA TYR A 417 -2.85 15.48 18.16
C TYR A 417 -1.39 15.80 17.84
N PHE A 418 -0.43 15.30 18.63
CA PHE A 418 0.99 15.55 18.38
C PHE A 418 1.52 14.86 17.12
N ALA A 419 0.93 13.74 16.70
CA ALA A 419 1.28 13.01 15.49
C ALA A 419 0.74 13.64 14.19
N LEU A 420 -0.22 14.58 14.27
CA LEU A 420 -0.74 15.28 13.09
C LEU A 420 0.32 16.19 12.46
N SER A 421 0.26 16.37 11.14
CA SER A 421 1.00 17.44 10.46
C SER A 421 0.60 18.82 11.02
N PRO A 422 1.47 19.85 10.95
CA PRO A 422 1.15 21.19 11.44
C PRO A 422 -0.19 21.75 10.93
N ASP A 423 -0.48 21.56 9.64
CA ASP A 423 -1.73 22.03 9.01
C ASP A 423 -2.97 21.31 9.57
N ALA A 424 -2.90 19.98 9.74
CA ALA A 424 -3.99 19.22 10.33
C ALA A 424 -4.19 19.55 11.82
N ARG A 425 -3.09 19.83 12.53
CA ARG A 425 -3.10 20.24 13.93
C ARG A 425 -3.80 21.57 14.14
N ALA A 426 -3.60 22.52 13.22
CA ALA A 426 -4.23 23.84 13.26
C ALA A 426 -5.77 23.78 13.14
N LEU A 427 -6.34 22.67 12.66
CA LEU A 427 -7.79 22.45 12.60
C LEU A 427 -8.38 21.97 13.94
N VAL A 428 -7.56 21.53 14.89
CA VAL A 428 -8.03 21.08 16.21
C VAL A 428 -8.26 22.31 17.09
N SER A 429 -9.45 22.40 17.69
CA SER A 429 -9.82 23.51 18.57
C SER A 429 -8.81 23.70 19.70
N ARG A 430 -8.34 24.93 19.89
CA ARG A 430 -7.46 25.30 21.00
C ARG A 430 -8.06 24.91 22.36
N ASP A 431 -9.37 25.05 22.52
CA ASP A 431 -10.07 24.70 23.77
C ASP A 431 -10.03 23.20 24.04
N GLN A 432 -10.08 22.37 23.00
CA GLN A 432 -9.94 20.92 23.12
C GLN A 432 -8.53 20.54 23.59
N VAL A 433 -7.50 21.19 23.04
CA VAL A 433 -6.10 20.98 23.42
C VAL A 433 -5.87 21.37 24.88
N ILE A 434 -6.44 22.50 25.32
CA ILE A 434 -6.39 22.91 26.73
C ILE A 434 -7.19 21.96 27.63
N ALA A 435 -8.35 21.47 27.19
CA ALA A 435 -9.14 20.52 27.98
C ALA A 435 -8.36 19.23 28.27
N TRP A 436 -7.64 18.69 27.28
CA TRP A 436 -6.71 17.57 27.50
C TRP A 436 -5.60 17.96 28.47
N ALA A 437 -4.96 19.11 28.28
CA ALA A 437 -3.87 19.56 29.14
C ALA A 437 -4.32 19.72 30.60
N SER A 438 -5.49 20.31 30.84
CA SER A 438 -6.08 20.46 32.17
C SER A 438 -6.44 19.12 32.82
N LEU A 439 -6.90 18.13 32.04
CA LEU A 439 -7.16 16.80 32.59
C LEU A 439 -5.86 16.12 33.03
N LEU A 440 -4.83 16.17 32.18
CA LEU A 440 -3.53 15.58 32.47
C LEU A 440 -2.80 16.31 33.61
N ASP A 441 -2.96 17.64 33.71
CA ASP A 441 -2.45 18.44 34.84
C ASP A 441 -3.09 18.03 36.17
N ARG A 442 -4.42 17.87 36.21
CA ARG A 442 -5.10 17.37 37.40
C ARG A 442 -4.59 15.99 37.80
N TYR A 443 -4.38 15.09 36.84
CA TYR A 443 -3.79 13.78 37.12
C TYR A 443 -2.39 13.91 37.72
N ASN A 444 -1.48 14.64 37.06
CA ASN A 444 -0.09 14.78 37.49
C ASN A 444 0.05 15.39 38.90
N ASN A 445 -0.85 16.29 39.29
CA ASN A 445 -0.85 16.97 40.59
C ASN A 445 -1.68 16.25 41.66
N GLY A 446 -2.00 14.97 41.48
CA GLY A 446 -2.63 14.17 42.53
C GLY A 446 -4.16 14.28 42.59
N GLY A 447 -4.78 14.73 41.50
CA GLY A 447 -6.22 14.78 41.31
C GLY A 447 -6.80 13.46 40.77
N LEU A 448 -8.08 13.47 40.41
CA LEU A 448 -8.79 12.32 39.84
C LEU A 448 -8.74 11.05 40.71
N GLY A 449 -8.54 11.24 42.03
CA GLY A 449 -8.51 10.17 43.00
C GLY A 449 -7.22 9.34 43.01
N VAL A 450 -6.13 9.86 42.45
CA VAL A 450 -4.77 9.32 42.53
C VAL A 450 -3.91 10.40 43.17
N PRO A 451 -3.40 10.25 44.41
CA PRO A 451 -2.64 11.31 45.08
C PRO A 451 -1.29 11.55 44.40
N HIS A 452 -0.65 12.70 44.62
CA HIS A 452 0.73 12.92 44.17
C HIS A 452 1.70 12.47 45.25
N CYS A 453 2.88 11.99 44.84
CA CYS A 453 4.00 11.75 45.74
C CYS A 453 4.54 13.12 46.17
N GLY A 454 4.77 13.27 47.48
CA GLY A 454 4.98 14.56 48.16
C GLY A 454 6.08 15.45 47.60
#